data_AF-A0A1H5Z045-F1
#
_entry.id   AF-A0A1H5Z045-F1
#
_cell.length_a   1.000
_cell.length_b   1.000
_cell.length_c   1.000
_cell.angle_alpha   90.00
_cell.angle_beta   90.00
_cell.angle_gamma   90.00
#
_symmetry.space_group_name_H-M   'P 1'
#
loop_
_entity.id
_entity.type
_entity.pdbx_description
1 polymer ?
#
loop_
_entity_poly.entity_id
_entity_poly.type
_entity_poly.pdbx_seq_one_letter_code
_entity_poly.pdbx_strand_id
1 'polypeptide(L)'
;MGVRVEMLRQLEVYEPTAVPQKGGLVRTAGAPYWIGAEGAGVEAIYRHFPLVVDPDGSLWRDAGRYLLGRLDGVAPVSHRTLESIAGDLAHFRRWLLEEEVDYLSAHRRPRLRPTYRYCAYLHDQIRESHIQPGTAKRRMSSVQGFVVVN
;
A
#
# COMPACT_ATOMS: atom_id res chain seq x y z
N MET A 1 -14.86 -7.02 11.27
CA MET A 1 -14.06 -5.77 11.30
C MET A 1 -13.84 -5.33 9.86
N GLY A 2 -13.92 -4.04 9.54
CA GLY A 2 -13.70 -3.56 8.16
C GLY A 2 -12.22 -3.40 7.80
N VAL A 3 -11.93 -3.04 6.55
CA VAL A 3 -10.57 -2.66 6.13
C VAL A 3 -10.07 -1.50 6.99
N ARG A 4 -8.86 -1.62 7.51
CA ARG A 4 -8.22 -0.64 8.40
C ARG A 4 -6.77 -0.38 8.02
N VAL A 5 -6.23 0.70 8.56
CA VAL A 5 -4.81 1.03 8.47
C VAL A 5 -4.15 0.75 9.82
N GLU A 6 -3.04 0.02 9.82
CA GLU A 6 -2.20 -0.22 10.99
C GLU A 6 -0.82 0.41 10.81
N MET A 7 -0.24 0.94 11.89
CA MET A 7 1.12 1.48 11.88
C MET A 7 2.13 0.47 12.41
N LEU A 8 3.06 0.04 11.56
CA LEU A 8 4.29 -0.58 12.02
C LEU A 8 5.17 0.48 12.66
N ARG A 9 5.57 0.24 13.91
CA ARG A 9 6.46 1.15 14.64
C ARG A 9 7.82 1.28 13.94
N GLN A 10 8.32 0.16 13.42
CA GLN A 10 9.63 0.07 12.80
C GLN A 10 9.57 -0.95 11.66
N LEU A 11 10.06 -0.54 10.49
CA LEU A 11 10.32 -1.39 9.35
C LEU A 11 11.82 -1.29 9.05
N GLU A 12 12.51 -2.41 9.16
CA GLU A 12 13.92 -2.55 8.80
C GLU A 12 14.00 -3.15 7.41
N VAL A 13 14.68 -2.45 6.51
CA VAL A 13 14.94 -2.90 5.15
C VAL A 13 16.40 -3.34 5.06
N TYR A 14 16.60 -4.52 4.51
CA TYR A 14 17.89 -5.16 4.38
C TYR A 14 18.21 -5.35 2.91
N GLU A 15 19.44 -5.03 2.50
CA GLU A 15 19.91 -5.44 1.17
C GLU A 15 20.12 -6.96 1.18
N PRO A 16 19.42 -7.73 0.31
CA PRO A 16 19.69 -9.15 0.18
C PRO A 16 21.06 -9.33 -0.46
N THR A 17 22.11 -9.56 0.34
CA THR A 17 23.44 -9.87 -0.19
C THR A 17 23.57 -11.38 -0.43
N ALA A 18 23.85 -11.78 -1.68
CA ALA A 18 24.25 -13.15 -2.01
C ALA A 18 25.70 -13.48 -1.60
N VAL A 19 26.46 -12.45 -1.22
CA VAL A 19 27.82 -12.58 -0.72
C VAL A 19 27.76 -12.96 0.76
N PRO A 20 28.48 -14.01 1.21
CA PRO A 20 28.57 -14.33 2.63
C PRO A 20 29.21 -13.15 3.37
N GLN A 21 28.40 -12.31 4.00
CA GLN A 21 28.91 -11.40 5.02
C GLN A 21 29.19 -12.22 6.29
N LYS A 22 30.17 -11.80 7.10
CA LYS A 22 30.39 -12.39 8.43
C LYS A 22 29.08 -12.26 9.23
N GLY A 23 28.28 -13.32 9.28
CA GLY A 23 26.90 -13.29 9.78
C GLY A 23 26.23 -14.67 9.70
N GLY A 24 24.96 -14.74 10.10
CA GLY A 24 24.20 -15.99 10.20
C GLY A 24 23.34 -16.25 8.96
N LEU A 25 23.27 -17.51 8.52
CA LEU A 25 22.33 -17.94 7.47
C LEU A 25 20.94 -18.13 8.07
N VAL A 26 19.95 -17.37 7.59
CA VAL A 26 18.56 -17.55 8.00
C VAL A 26 17.86 -18.49 7.04
N ARG A 27 17.23 -19.53 7.61
CA ARG A 27 16.40 -20.50 6.89
C ARG A 27 14.95 -20.26 7.26
N THR A 28 14.15 -19.77 6.32
CA THR A 28 12.69 -19.62 6.48
C THR A 28 11.99 -20.55 5.49
N ALA A 29 10.65 -20.52 5.44
CA ALA A 29 9.87 -21.25 4.42
C ALA A 29 10.16 -20.77 2.97
N GLY A 30 10.86 -19.65 2.79
CA GLY A 30 11.32 -19.12 1.49
C GLY A 30 12.79 -19.44 1.19
N ALA A 31 13.37 -18.74 0.21
CA ALA A 31 14.79 -18.88 -0.12
C ALA A 31 15.66 -18.41 1.07
N PRO A 32 16.72 -19.16 1.42
CA PRO A 32 17.62 -18.77 2.51
C PRO A 32 18.40 -17.50 2.13
N TYR A 33 18.63 -16.63 3.11
CA TYR A 33 19.39 -15.38 2.94
C TYR A 33 20.35 -15.16 4.10
N TRP A 34 21.44 -14.43 3.83
CA TRP A 34 22.42 -14.05 4.84
C TRP A 34 22.00 -12.75 5.53
N ILE A 35 22.08 -12.71 6.86
CA ILE A 35 22.03 -11.45 7.62
C ILE A 35 23.46 -11.14 8.05
N GLY A 36 23.93 -9.91 7.83
CA GLY A 36 25.24 -9.48 8.33
C GLY A 36 25.28 -9.44 9.87
N ALA A 37 26.47 -9.30 10.46
CA ALA A 37 26.63 -9.08 11.91
C ALA A 37 25.74 -7.93 12.38
N GLU A 38 25.25 -7.94 13.64
CA GLU A 38 24.35 -6.89 14.15
C GLU A 38 24.74 -5.47 13.69
N GLY A 39 23.85 -4.81 12.95
CA GLY A 39 24.07 -3.47 12.37
C GLY A 39 24.74 -3.43 10.99
N ALA A 40 25.27 -4.54 10.49
CA ALA A 40 25.76 -4.70 9.12
C ALA A 40 24.65 -5.25 8.22
N GLY A 41 24.10 -4.42 7.34
CA GLY A 41 23.11 -4.84 6.34
C GLY A 41 21.73 -4.18 6.45
N VAL A 42 21.49 -3.30 7.43
CA VAL A 42 20.30 -2.45 7.43
C VAL A 42 20.54 -1.30 6.45
N GLU A 43 19.84 -1.33 5.33
CA GLU A 43 19.91 -0.29 4.29
C GLU A 43 19.12 0.94 4.74
N ALA A 44 17.95 0.72 5.35
CA ALA A 44 17.08 1.78 5.83
C ALA A 44 16.19 1.33 7.00
N ILE A 45 15.94 2.27 7.92
CA ILE A 45 14.97 2.11 9.01
C ILE A 45 13.86 3.13 8.81
N TYR A 46 12.64 2.65 8.62
CA TYR A 46 11.45 3.50 8.52
C TYR A 46 10.64 3.41 9.81
N ARG A 47 10.34 4.57 10.39
CA ARG A 47 9.44 4.68 11.54
C ARG A 47 8.04 5.01 11.05
N HIS A 48 7.03 4.37 11.65
CA HIS A 48 5.61 4.59 11.33
C HIS A 48 5.25 4.24 9.88
N PHE A 49 5.49 2.97 9.49
CA PHE A 49 5.10 2.49 8.17
C PHE A 49 3.65 2.01 8.17
N PRO A 50 2.79 2.53 7.27
CA PRO A 50 1.39 2.15 7.23
C PRO A 50 1.15 0.84 6.47
N LEU A 51 0.27 0.00 7.01
CA LEU A 51 -0.21 -1.23 6.40
C LEU A 51 -1.72 -1.16 6.19
N VAL A 52 -2.20 -1.63 5.03
CA VAL A 52 -3.64 -1.81 4.80
C VAL A 52 -3.99 -3.26 5.12
N VAL A 53 -4.90 -3.44 6.08
CA VAL A 53 -5.29 -4.75 6.61
C VAL A 53 -6.73 -5.04 6.28
N ASP A 54 -6.98 -6.17 5.64
CA ASP A 54 -8.29 -6.66 5.26
C ASP A 54 -9.09 -7.17 6.48
N PRO A 55 -10.42 -7.37 6.32
CA PRO A 55 -11.30 -7.85 7.39
C PRO A 55 -10.87 -9.15 8.07
N ASP A 56 -10.21 -10.03 7.33
CA ASP A 56 -9.70 -11.33 7.78
C ASP A 56 -8.34 -11.22 8.52
N GLY A 57 -7.79 -10.01 8.64
CA GLY A 57 -6.49 -9.75 9.25
C GLY A 57 -5.31 -9.90 8.32
N SER A 58 -5.52 -10.30 7.05
CA SER A 58 -4.46 -10.36 6.05
C SER A 58 -4.07 -8.96 5.57
N LEU A 59 -2.83 -8.83 5.08
CA LEU A 59 -2.37 -7.58 4.47
C LEU A 59 -2.82 -7.52 3.01
N TRP A 60 -3.33 -6.36 2.58
CA TRP A 60 -3.55 -6.13 1.16
C TRP A 60 -2.19 -5.91 0.46
N ARG A 61 -1.68 -6.99 -0.12
CA ARG A 61 -0.30 -7.08 -0.64
C ARG A 61 0.03 -6.00 -1.65
N ASP A 62 -0.89 -5.68 -2.56
CA ASP A 62 -0.64 -4.71 -3.62
C ASP A 62 -0.50 -3.30 -3.06
N ALA A 63 -1.32 -2.94 -2.07
CA ALA A 63 -1.16 -1.68 -1.35
C ALA A 63 0.18 -1.62 -0.62
N GLY A 64 0.58 -2.72 0.03
CA GLY A 64 1.90 -2.84 0.67
C GLY A 64 3.04 -2.63 -0.33
N ARG A 65 3.00 -3.31 -1.48
CA ARG A 65 3.99 -3.16 -2.55
C ARG A 65 4.06 -1.73 -3.05
N TYR A 66 2.91 -1.09 -3.29
CA TYR A 66 2.87 0.29 -3.74
C TYR A 66 3.48 1.24 -2.71
N LEU A 67 3.12 1.12 -1.43
CA LEU A 67 3.64 1.97 -0.36
C LEU A 67 5.16 1.79 -0.18
N LEU A 68 5.68 0.57 -0.31
CA LEU A 68 7.12 0.29 -0.31
C LEU A 68 7.82 0.95 -1.51
N GLY A 69 7.24 0.87 -2.71
CA GLY A 69 7.77 1.54 -3.90
C GLY A 69 7.81 3.07 -3.80
N ARG A 70 7.06 3.68 -2.87
CA ARG A 70 7.14 5.12 -2.57
C ARG A 70 8.32 5.48 -1.65
N LEU A 71 8.98 4.50 -1.06
CA LEU A 71 10.21 4.68 -0.27
C LEU A 71 11.47 4.60 -1.14
N ASP A 72 11.42 3.83 -2.23
CA ASP A 72 12.52 3.56 -3.16
C ASP A 72 12.79 4.69 -4.18
N GLY A 73 12.51 5.94 -3.79
CA GLY A 73 12.64 7.12 -4.66
C GLY A 73 13.78 8.04 -4.22
N VAL A 74 14.33 8.83 -5.17
CA VAL A 74 15.39 9.83 -4.93
C VAL A 74 15.06 10.80 -3.77
N ALA A 75 13.77 11.06 -3.54
CA ALA A 75 13.26 11.75 -2.37
C ALA A 75 12.18 10.89 -1.69
N PRO A 76 12.49 10.19 -0.59
CA PRO A 76 11.53 9.34 0.11
C PRO A 76 10.31 10.14 0.58
N VAL A 77 9.13 9.56 0.40
CA VAL A 77 7.87 10.19 0.82
C VAL A 77 7.78 10.22 2.36
N SER A 78 7.31 11.35 2.92
CA SER A 78 7.13 11.48 4.37
C SER A 78 6.13 10.45 4.94
N HIS A 79 6.32 10.04 6.20
CA HIS A 79 5.42 9.11 6.89
C HIS A 79 3.95 9.58 6.87
N ARG A 80 3.68 10.88 7.07
CA ARG A 80 2.31 11.44 7.03
C ARG A 80 1.67 11.30 5.65
N THR A 81 2.47 11.46 4.60
CA THR A 81 1.99 11.30 3.24
C THR A 81 1.70 9.83 2.95
N LEU A 82 2.55 8.90 3.39
CA LEU A 82 2.29 7.47 3.27
C LEU A 82 1.03 7.06 4.04
N GLU A 83 0.85 7.57 5.26
CA GLU A 83 -0.34 7.32 6.07
C GLU A 83 -1.61 7.84 5.37
N SER A 84 -1.55 9.03 4.78
CA SER A 84 -2.66 9.59 3.99
C SER A 84 -2.99 8.72 2.77
N ILE A 85 -1.97 8.26 2.04
CA ILE A 85 -2.13 7.34 0.90
C ILE A 85 -2.75 6.02 1.37
N ALA A 86 -2.24 5.42 2.45
CA ALA A 86 -2.75 4.17 3.00
C ALA A 86 -4.21 4.30 3.45
N GLY A 87 -4.60 5.43 4.05
CA GLY A 87 -5.99 5.72 4.39
C GLY A 87 -6.90 5.80 3.16
N ASP A 88 -6.43 6.41 2.07
CA ASP A 88 -7.15 6.46 0.80
C ASP A 88 -7.29 5.08 0.16
N LEU A 89 -6.23 4.27 0.20
CA LEU A 89 -6.24 2.90 -0.30
C LEU A 89 -7.13 1.99 0.56
N ALA A 90 -7.14 2.14 1.88
CA ALA A 90 -8.05 1.41 2.75
C ALA A 90 -9.52 1.72 2.45
N HIS A 91 -9.83 2.99 2.15
CA HIS A 91 -11.17 3.37 1.71
C HIS A 91 -11.53 2.74 0.36
N PHE A 92 -10.60 2.76 -0.59
CA PHE A 92 -10.80 2.12 -1.90
C PHE A 92 -10.99 0.61 -1.76
N ARG A 93 -10.16 -0.07 -0.96
CA ARG A 93 -10.25 -1.51 -0.70
C ARG A 93 -11.58 -1.88 -0.06
N ARG A 94 -12.07 -1.09 0.88
CA ARG A 94 -13.38 -1.29 1.48
C ARG A 94 -14.47 -1.27 0.42
N TRP A 95 -14.48 -0.24 -0.41
CA TRP A 95 -15.43 -0.14 -1.53
C TRP A 95 -15.31 -1.32 -2.51
N LEU A 96 -14.09 -1.77 -2.85
CA LEU A 96 -13.89 -2.94 -3.70
C LEU A 96 -14.52 -4.21 -3.13
N LEU A 97 -14.38 -4.42 -1.81
CA LEU A 97 -14.94 -5.58 -1.13
C LEU A 97 -16.46 -5.49 -1.02
N GLU A 98 -17.01 -4.32 -0.70
CA GLU A 98 -18.45 -4.07 -0.58
C GLU A 98 -19.18 -4.22 -1.92
N GLU A 99 -18.56 -3.77 -3.01
CA GLU A 99 -19.13 -3.79 -4.37
C GLU A 99 -18.69 -5.01 -5.20
N GLU A 100 -17.95 -5.94 -4.58
CA GLU A 100 -17.39 -7.14 -5.21
C GLU A 100 -16.64 -6.84 -6.53
N VAL A 101 -15.80 -5.81 -6.51
CA VAL A 101 -15.08 -5.33 -7.68
C VAL A 101 -13.64 -5.84 -7.69
N ASP A 102 -13.29 -6.57 -8.76
CA ASP A 102 -11.89 -6.82 -9.07
C ASP A 102 -11.27 -5.57 -9.72
N TYR A 103 -10.36 -4.92 -8.98
CA TYR A 103 -9.70 -3.70 -9.43
C TYR A 103 -8.69 -3.92 -10.58
N LEU A 104 -8.24 -5.15 -10.78
CA LEU A 104 -7.35 -5.55 -11.89
C LEU A 104 -8.11 -5.81 -13.20
N SER A 105 -9.45 -5.76 -13.15
CA SER A 105 -10.27 -6.05 -14.32
C SER A 105 -10.13 -4.98 -15.43
N ALA A 106 -9.52 -5.38 -16.54
CA ALA A 106 -9.35 -4.53 -17.72
C ALA A 106 -10.60 -4.55 -18.62
N HIS A 107 -11.64 -3.82 -18.24
CA HIS A 107 -12.86 -3.73 -19.05
C HIS A 107 -12.65 -2.90 -20.33
N ARG A 108 -13.12 -3.44 -21.48
CA ARG A 108 -13.13 -2.74 -22.78
C ARG A 108 -13.91 -1.43 -22.72
N ARG A 109 -15.03 -1.40 -21.98
CA ARG A 109 -15.84 -0.20 -21.78
C ARG A 109 -15.27 0.62 -20.60
N PRO A 110 -14.79 1.86 -20.82
CA PRO A 110 -14.13 2.64 -19.77
C PRO A 110 -14.97 2.82 -18.50
N ARG A 111 -16.28 3.06 -18.63
CA ARG A 111 -17.19 3.25 -17.49
C ARG A 111 -17.32 2.03 -16.57
N LEU A 112 -17.01 0.83 -17.07
CA LEU A 112 -17.03 -0.40 -16.28
C LEU A 112 -15.70 -0.67 -15.58
N ARG A 113 -14.66 0.10 -15.91
CA ARG A 113 -13.36 -0.07 -15.25
C ARG A 113 -13.48 0.35 -13.79
N PRO A 114 -12.82 -0.37 -12.87
CA PRO A 114 -12.89 -0.12 -11.43
C PRO A 114 -12.60 1.33 -11.02
N THR A 115 -11.62 1.97 -11.65
CA THR A 115 -11.26 3.37 -11.35
C THR A 115 -12.35 4.38 -11.72
N TYR A 116 -13.08 4.15 -12.80
CA TYR A 116 -14.22 5.00 -13.19
C TYR A 116 -15.43 4.75 -12.29
N ARG A 117 -15.70 3.49 -11.93
CA ARG A 117 -16.75 3.14 -10.97
C ARG A 117 -16.49 3.79 -9.60
N TYR A 118 -15.25 3.73 -9.11
CA TYR A 118 -14.88 4.37 -7.85
C TYR A 118 -14.99 5.90 -7.91
N CYS A 119 -14.62 6.52 -9.04
CA CYS A 119 -14.81 7.96 -9.24
C CYS A 119 -16.29 8.37 -9.18
N ALA A 120 -17.18 7.59 -9.81
CA ALA A 120 -18.62 7.81 -9.71
C ALA A 120 -19.13 7.68 -8.27
N TYR A 121 -18.71 6.63 -7.56
CA TYR A 121 -19.01 6.46 -6.14
C TYR A 121 -18.55 7.66 -5.29
N LEU A 122 -17.34 8.19 -5.50
CA LEU A 122 -16.87 9.38 -4.79
C LEU A 122 -17.70 10.63 -5.10
N HIS A 123 -18.21 10.77 -6.32
CA HIS A 123 -19.14 11.86 -6.65
C HIS A 123 -20.47 11.71 -5.93
N ASP A 124 -20.98 10.48 -5.80
CA ASP A 124 -22.20 10.22 -5.03
C ASP A 124 -21.98 10.56 -3.55
N GLN A 125 -20.83 10.20 -2.97
CA GLN A 125 -20.46 10.57 -1.60
C GLN A 125 -20.33 12.09 -1.38
N ILE A 126 -19.94 12.86 -2.41
CA ILE A 126 -19.97 14.33 -2.37
C ILE A 126 -21.41 14.83 -2.38
N ARG A 127 -22.24 14.32 -3.29
CA ARG A 127 -23.65 14.73 -3.43
C ARG A 127 -24.45 14.46 -2.16
N GLU A 128 -24.13 13.37 -1.47
CA GLU A 128 -24.70 12.97 -0.17
C GLU A 128 -24.05 13.71 1.02
N SER A 129 -23.10 14.61 0.79
CA SER A 129 -22.37 15.36 1.82
C SER A 129 -21.58 14.50 2.82
N HIS A 130 -21.29 13.24 2.49
CA HIS A 130 -20.44 12.38 3.33
C HIS A 130 -18.97 12.80 3.28
N ILE A 131 -18.52 13.36 2.15
CA ILE A 131 -17.15 13.85 1.97
C ILE A 131 -17.10 15.19 1.23
N GLN A 132 -16.03 15.94 1.48
CA GLN A 132 -15.74 17.17 0.74
C GLN A 132 -15.12 16.87 -0.64
N PRO A 133 -15.31 17.74 -1.65
CA PRO A 133 -14.69 17.57 -2.97
C PRO A 133 -13.17 17.41 -2.93
N GLY A 134 -12.50 18.12 -2.01
CA GLY A 134 -11.05 17.99 -1.79
C GLY A 134 -10.64 16.58 -1.35
N THR A 135 -11.44 15.93 -0.50
CA THR A 135 -11.21 14.56 -0.04
C THR A 135 -11.38 13.56 -1.18
N ALA A 136 -12.42 13.72 -2.00
CA ALA A 136 -12.63 12.87 -3.18
C ALA A 136 -11.47 12.98 -4.18
N LYS A 137 -11.05 14.22 -4.49
CA LYS A 137 -9.91 14.49 -5.38
C LYS A 137 -8.63 13.82 -4.86
N ARG A 138 -8.34 13.93 -3.56
CA ARG A 138 -7.17 13.31 -2.93
C ARG A 138 -7.23 11.79 -3.02
N ARG A 139 -8.36 11.17 -2.67
CA ARG A 139 -8.57 9.72 -2.77
C ARG A 139 -8.37 9.22 -4.20
N MET A 140 -8.95 9.90 -5.18
CA MET A 140 -8.81 9.51 -6.59
C MET A 140 -7.36 9.62 -7.06
N SER A 141 -6.62 10.65 -6.63
CA SER A 141 -5.20 10.82 -6.95
C SER A 141 -4.37 9.64 -6.40
N SER A 142 -4.58 9.26 -5.14
CA SER A 142 -3.90 8.10 -4.52
C SER A 142 -4.22 6.80 -5.28
N VAL A 143 -5.49 6.56 -5.64
CA VAL A 143 -5.90 5.36 -6.40
C VAL A 143 -5.32 5.34 -7.81
N GLN A 144 -5.28 6.48 -8.51
CA GLN A 144 -4.65 6.56 -9.84
C GLN A 144 -3.16 6.22 -9.75
N GLY A 145 -2.44 6.78 -8.78
CA GLY A 145 -1.04 6.45 -8.56
C GLY A 145 -0.84 4.96 -8.26
N PHE A 146 -1.72 4.35 -7.48
CA PHE A 146 -1.69 2.94 -7.13
C PHE A 146 -1.92 2.01 -8.34
N VAL A 147 -2.96 2.28 -9.13
CA VAL A 147 -3.35 1.40 -10.26
C VAL A 147 -2.40 1.52 -11.45
N VAL A 148 -1.65 2.61 -11.59
CA VAL A 148 -0.67 2.74 -12.70
C VAL A 148 0.56 1.85 -12.49
N VAL A 149 0.89 1.51 -11.25
CA VAL A 149 2.13 0.79 -10.88
C VAL A 149 1.89 -0.72 -10.66
N ASN A 150 0.62 -1.15 -10.61
CA ASN A 150 0.22 -2.56 -10.44
C ASN A 150 -0.53 -3.06 -11.67
#